data_AF-A0A2E8L6P0-F1
#
_entry.id   AF-A0A2E8L6P0-F1
#
_cell.length_a   1.000
_cell.length_b   1.000
_cell.length_c   1.000
_cell.angle_alpha   90.00
_cell.angle_beta   90.00
_cell.angle_gamma   90.00
#
_symmetry.space_group_name_H-M   'P 1'
#
loop_
_entity.id
_entity.type
_entity.pdbx_description
1 polymer ?
#
loop_
_entity_poly.entity_id
_entity_poly.type
_entity_poly.pdbx_seq_one_letter_code
_entity_poly.pdbx_strand_id
1 'polypeptide(L)'
;MVLGLSLSHNNVLEGPEIEEMVGLPTGCASEVSIWAEPGQPLGEVELVTYQGTDGATRYPRSQPGARGITHLNWWRDDLEAFAAHLRAQGVPHESSKVESSLFQSSFSLIFHSPAGLRLEVHGRG
;
A
#
# COMPACT_ATOMS: atom_id res chain seq x y z
N MET A 1 2.46 12.99 3.85
CA MET A 1 2.42 11.56 3.43
C MET A 1 1.69 10.75 4.50
N VAL A 2 0.80 9.82 4.12
CA VAL A 2 -0.08 9.11 5.07
C VAL A 2 0.64 8.03 5.89
N LEU A 3 1.47 7.20 5.24
CA LEU A 3 2.14 6.08 5.91
C LEU A 3 3.48 6.43 6.55
N GLY A 4 4.00 7.65 6.39
CA GLY A 4 5.32 8.03 6.94
C GLY A 4 6.51 7.35 6.27
N LEU A 5 6.33 6.80 5.06
CA LEU A 5 7.43 6.31 4.24
C LEU A 5 8.27 7.48 3.70
N SER A 6 9.38 7.18 3.06
CA SER A 6 10.20 8.13 2.32
C SER A 6 10.48 7.57 0.93
N LEU A 7 10.48 8.44 -0.08
CA LEU A 7 10.85 8.05 -1.43
C LEU A 7 12.34 7.68 -1.45
N SER A 8 12.63 6.44 -1.85
CA SER A 8 13.98 5.91 -1.97
C SER A 8 14.49 6.04 -3.40
N HIS A 9 13.69 5.58 -4.37
CA HIS A 9 14.01 5.61 -5.79
C HIS A 9 12.80 6.03 -6.62
N ASN A 10 13.04 6.69 -7.74
CA ASN A 10 12.02 6.99 -8.74
C ASN A 10 12.62 6.86 -10.15
N ASN A 11 12.04 6.01 -10.97
CA ASN A 11 12.56 5.68 -12.30
C ASN A 11 11.41 5.61 -13.31
N VAL A 12 11.72 5.94 -14.57
CA VAL A 12 10.86 5.63 -15.72
C VAL A 12 11.59 4.58 -16.54
N LEU A 13 10.93 3.44 -16.74
CA LEU A 13 11.43 2.31 -17.52
C LEU A 13 10.64 2.25 -18.83
N GLU A 14 11.33 2.36 -19.95
CA GLU A 14 10.72 2.45 -21.28
C GLU A 14 11.52 1.68 -22.33
N GLY A 15 10.88 1.44 -23.48
CA GLY A 15 11.48 0.80 -24.64
C GLY A 15 11.06 -0.66 -24.81
N PRO A 16 11.40 -1.27 -25.97
CA PRO A 16 10.83 -2.55 -26.39
C PRO A 16 11.08 -3.71 -25.39
N GLU A 17 12.24 -3.73 -24.74
CA GLU A 17 12.57 -4.76 -23.75
C GLU A 17 11.68 -4.68 -22.49
N ILE A 18 11.35 -3.46 -22.05
CA ILE A 18 10.45 -3.25 -20.90
C ILE A 18 9.01 -3.58 -21.28
N GLU A 19 8.58 -3.16 -22.47
CA GLU A 19 7.26 -3.47 -23.01
C GLU A 19 7.05 -5.00 -23.09
N GLU A 20 8.02 -5.74 -23.63
CA GLU A 20 7.97 -7.19 -23.72
C GLU A 20 7.96 -7.85 -22.32
N MET A 21 8.86 -7.43 -21.43
CA MET A 21 8.99 -8.01 -20.09
C MET A 21 7.70 -7.87 -19.27
N VAL A 22 7.06 -6.71 -19.32
CA VAL A 22 5.86 -6.40 -18.53
C VAL A 22 4.58 -6.83 -19.27
N GLY A 23 4.63 -6.96 -20.60
CA GLY A 23 3.46 -7.15 -21.45
C GLY A 23 2.70 -5.85 -21.72
N LEU A 24 3.41 -4.72 -21.83
CA LEU A 24 2.81 -3.44 -22.18
C LEU A 24 2.63 -3.30 -23.71
N PRO A 25 1.64 -2.51 -24.16
CA PRO A 25 1.55 -2.12 -25.56
C PRO A 25 2.78 -1.33 -26.01
N THR A 26 3.07 -1.38 -27.32
CA THR A 26 4.16 -0.59 -27.90
C THR A 26 3.97 0.91 -27.68
N GLY A 27 5.04 1.59 -27.27
CA GLY A 27 5.07 3.01 -26.92
C GLY A 27 4.68 3.31 -25.47
N CYS A 28 4.49 2.30 -24.62
CA CYS A 28 4.16 2.48 -23.21
C CYS A 28 5.42 2.47 -22.34
N ALA A 29 5.29 3.00 -21.12
CA ALA A 29 6.35 3.01 -20.13
C ALA A 29 5.84 2.60 -18.74
N SER A 30 6.76 2.26 -17.85
CA SER A 30 6.50 1.95 -16.46
C SER A 30 7.22 2.95 -15.56
N GLU A 31 6.46 3.82 -14.91
CA GLU A 31 6.96 4.69 -13.85
C GLU A 31 6.95 3.92 -12.53
N VAL A 32 8.11 3.83 -11.88
CA VAL A 32 8.34 3.02 -10.69
C VAL A 32 8.91 3.89 -9.59
N SER A 33 8.20 3.95 -8.46
CA SER A 33 8.68 4.62 -7.25
C SER A 33 8.74 3.64 -6.08
N ILE A 34 9.87 3.63 -5.37
CA ILE A 34 10.11 2.75 -4.22
C ILE A 34 10.06 3.60 -2.95
N TRP A 35 9.22 3.20 -2.01
CA TRP A 35 8.97 3.90 -0.75
C TRP A 35 9.34 3.01 0.43
N ALA A 36 10.17 3.53 1.33
CA ALA A 36 10.70 2.76 2.45
C ALA A 36 10.64 3.57 3.75
N GLU A 37 10.56 2.88 4.89
CA GLU A 37 10.75 3.52 6.19
C GLU A 37 12.24 3.78 6.42
N PRO A 38 12.67 5.02 6.73
CA PRO A 38 14.09 5.33 6.92
C PRO A 38 14.75 4.43 7.97
N GLY A 39 15.84 3.77 7.58
CA GLY A 39 16.59 2.87 8.46
C GLY A 39 15.97 1.49 8.68
N GLN A 40 14.86 1.17 8.00
CA GLN A 40 14.30 -0.19 7.97
C GLN A 40 14.66 -0.88 6.64
N PRO A 41 15.46 -1.97 6.67
CA PRO A 41 15.87 -2.67 5.46
C PRO A 41 14.79 -3.59 4.87
N LEU A 42 13.63 -3.70 5.54
CA LEU A 42 12.51 -4.54 5.16
C LEU A 42 11.23 -3.69 5.11
N GLY A 43 10.26 -4.11 4.29
CA GLY A 43 8.97 -3.42 4.19
C GLY A 43 8.98 -2.24 3.22
N GLU A 44 9.62 -2.40 2.07
CA GLU A 44 9.52 -1.43 0.97
C GLU A 44 8.21 -1.64 0.19
N VAL A 45 7.67 -0.53 -0.33
CA VAL A 45 6.51 -0.53 -1.23
C VAL A 45 6.96 0.05 -2.56
N GLU A 46 6.93 -0.79 -3.59
CA GLU A 46 7.07 -0.36 -4.97
C GLU A 46 5.69 0.01 -5.53
N LEU A 47 5.55 1.26 -5.94
CA LEU A 47 4.39 1.77 -6.65
C LEU A 47 4.72 1.87 -8.13
N VAL A 48 3.95 1.15 -8.95
CA VAL A 48 4.11 1.11 -10.40
C VAL A 48 2.91 1.78 -11.05
N THR A 49 3.17 2.73 -11.95
CA THR A 49 2.18 3.37 -12.81
C THR A 49 2.56 3.14 -14.26
N TYR A 50 1.68 2.49 -15.01
CA TYR A 50 1.87 2.32 -16.45
C TYR A 50 1.42 3.58 -17.20
N GLN A 51 2.28 4.08 -18.06
CA GLN A 51 2.09 5.29 -18.85
C GLN A 51 1.78 4.94 -20.30
N GLY A 52 0.95 5.75 -20.96
CA GLY A 52 0.56 5.53 -22.36
C GLY A 52 -0.53 4.47 -22.58
N THR A 53 -1.13 3.96 -21.49
CA THR A 53 -2.21 2.97 -21.55
C THR A 53 -3.23 3.23 -20.43
N ASP A 54 -4.47 2.78 -20.65
CA ASP A 54 -5.53 2.87 -19.65
C ASP A 54 -5.48 1.66 -18.70
N GLY A 55 -5.53 1.96 -17.40
CA GLY A 55 -5.66 0.97 -16.35
C GLY A 55 -7.11 0.74 -15.92
N ALA A 56 -7.35 -0.37 -15.22
CA ALA A 56 -8.61 -0.60 -14.52
C ALA A 56 -8.34 -0.96 -13.07
N THR A 57 -9.00 -0.26 -12.14
CA THR A 57 -8.95 -0.61 -10.72
C THR A 57 -9.56 -2.00 -10.48
N ARG A 58 -8.74 -2.94 -10.02
CA ARG A 58 -9.17 -4.32 -9.70
C ARG A 58 -9.36 -4.59 -8.21
N TYR A 59 -9.00 -3.64 -7.35
CA TYR A 59 -9.10 -3.80 -5.89
C TYR A 59 -10.51 -4.08 -5.33
N PRO A 60 -11.64 -3.73 -5.98
CA PRO A 60 -12.95 -4.21 -5.55
C PRO A 60 -13.09 -5.74 -5.49
N ARG A 61 -12.21 -6.49 -6.17
CA ARG A 61 -12.14 -7.98 -6.11
C ARG A 61 -11.35 -8.50 -4.92
N SER A 62 -10.66 -7.62 -4.20
CA SER A 62 -9.74 -7.90 -3.09
C SER A 62 -10.51 -8.16 -1.78
N GLN A 63 -11.40 -9.15 -1.78
CA GLN A 63 -12.31 -9.43 -0.66
C GLN A 63 -11.89 -10.69 0.12
N PRO A 64 -12.30 -10.84 1.40
CA PRO A 64 -12.06 -12.05 2.16
C PRO A 64 -12.49 -13.31 1.41
N GLY A 65 -11.63 -14.34 1.41
CA GLY A 65 -11.85 -15.59 0.66
C GLY A 65 -11.40 -15.53 -0.81
N ALA A 66 -11.06 -14.36 -1.35
CA ALA A 66 -10.44 -14.24 -2.66
C ALA A 66 -8.97 -14.73 -2.63
N ARG A 67 -8.48 -15.23 -3.77
CA ARG A 67 -7.08 -15.55 -3.97
C ARG A 67 -6.28 -14.29 -4.34
N GLY A 68 -5.01 -14.25 -3.95
CA GLY A 68 -4.09 -13.15 -4.26
C GLY A 68 -3.91 -12.18 -3.09
N ILE A 69 -3.33 -11.01 -3.38
CA ILE A 69 -3.07 -9.96 -2.39
C ILE A 69 -4.40 -9.31 -2.01
N THR A 70 -4.76 -9.40 -0.73
CA THR A 70 -6.03 -8.83 -0.23
C THR A 70 -5.85 -7.52 0.54
N HIS A 71 -4.74 -7.38 1.25
CA HIS A 71 -4.41 -6.21 2.08
C HIS A 71 -2.92 -6.20 2.43
N LEU A 72 -2.44 -5.06 2.92
CA LEU A 72 -1.13 -4.91 3.55
C LEU A 72 -1.29 -4.63 5.04
N ASN A 73 -0.37 -5.15 5.85
CA ASN A 73 -0.31 -4.87 7.28
C ASN A 73 0.89 -3.98 7.58
N TRP A 74 0.69 -3.01 8.48
CA TRP A 74 1.75 -2.17 9.03
C TRP A 74 1.71 -2.15 10.54
N TRP A 75 2.83 -1.82 11.16
CA TRP A 75 2.92 -1.65 12.61
C TRP A 75 3.26 -0.20 12.95
N ARG A 76 2.61 0.32 14.00
CA ARG A 76 2.90 1.63 14.57
C ARG A 76 2.92 1.54 16.08
N ASP A 77 3.82 2.31 16.70
CA ASP A 77 3.95 2.33 18.15
C ASP A 77 2.80 3.12 18.81
N ASP A 78 2.34 4.20 18.17
CA ASP A 78 1.23 5.02 18.64
C ASP A 78 0.09 5.05 17.60
N LEU A 79 -0.94 4.24 17.85
CA LEU A 79 -2.07 4.11 16.95
C LEU A 79 -3.07 5.28 17.10
N GLU A 80 -3.11 5.97 18.24
CA GLU A 80 -3.96 7.13 18.45
C GLU A 80 -3.41 8.36 17.70
N ALA A 81 -2.10 8.59 17.79
CA ALA A 81 -1.43 9.62 17.00
C ALA A 81 -1.58 9.34 15.50
N PHE A 82 -1.48 8.08 15.09
CA PHE A 82 -1.70 7.70 13.69
C PHE A 82 -3.16 7.92 13.24
N ALA A 83 -4.16 7.58 14.07
CA ALA A 83 -5.56 7.91 13.79
C ALA A 83 -5.80 9.41 13.67
N ALA A 84 -5.18 10.23 14.53
CA ALA A 84 -5.23 11.69 14.45
C ALA A 84 -4.63 12.20 13.13
N HIS A 85 -3.49 11.65 12.71
CA HIS A 85 -2.88 11.94 11.41
C HIS A 85 -3.80 11.61 10.23
N LEU A 86 -4.43 10.42 10.22
CA LEU A 86 -5.40 10.05 9.18
C LEU A 86 -6.57 11.05 9.11
N ARG A 87 -7.14 11.45 10.25
CA ARG A 87 -8.21 12.45 10.31
C ARG A 87 -7.77 13.80 9.76
N ALA A 88 -6.59 14.27 10.14
CA ALA A 88 -6.05 15.55 9.66
C ALA A 88 -5.82 15.55 8.14
N GLN A 89 -5.54 14.39 7.55
CA GLN A 89 -5.39 14.21 6.11
C GLN A 89 -6.71 13.90 5.38
N GLY A 90 -7.85 13.85 6.10
CA GLY A 90 -9.15 13.54 5.52
C GLY A 90 -9.28 12.09 5.02
N VAL A 91 -8.48 11.17 5.54
CA VAL A 91 -8.50 9.75 5.15
C VAL A 91 -9.55 9.00 5.97
N PRO A 92 -10.62 8.48 5.35
CA PRO A 92 -11.59 7.64 6.04
C PRO A 92 -10.91 6.36 6.55
N HIS A 93 -11.19 6.01 7.80
CA HIS A 93 -10.66 4.80 8.42
C HIS A 93 -11.64 4.27 9.46
N GLU A 94 -11.52 2.97 9.75
CA GLU A 94 -12.32 2.24 10.72
C GLU A 94 -11.41 1.64 11.78
N SER A 95 -11.86 1.60 13.03
CA SER A 95 -11.19 0.87 14.09
C SER A 95 -11.72 -0.56 14.16
N SER A 96 -10.81 -1.54 14.26
CA SER A 96 -11.13 -2.94 14.49
C SER A 96 -10.55 -3.38 15.83
N LYS A 97 -11.31 -4.18 16.57
CA LYS A 97 -10.86 -4.82 17.80
C LYS A 97 -11.14 -6.32 17.73
N VAL A 98 -10.12 -7.14 17.92
CA VAL A 98 -10.22 -8.59 17.94
C VAL A 98 -9.67 -9.11 19.26
N GLU A 99 -10.54 -9.74 20.06
CA GLU A 99 -10.15 -10.37 21.32
C GLU A 99 -9.83 -11.85 21.06
N SER A 100 -8.54 -12.20 21.09
CA SER A 100 -8.09 -13.58 20.95
C SER A 100 -6.64 -13.72 21.42
N SER A 101 -6.31 -14.90 21.95
CA SER A 101 -4.94 -15.26 22.35
C SER A 101 -4.01 -15.59 21.17
N LEU A 102 -4.55 -15.62 19.94
CA LEU A 102 -3.80 -15.97 18.73
C LEU A 102 -3.20 -14.75 18.02
N PHE A 103 -3.59 -13.52 18.40
CA PHE A 103 -3.12 -12.30 17.75
C PHE A 103 -2.17 -11.51 18.66
N GLN A 104 -1.11 -10.96 18.06
CA GLN A 104 -0.14 -10.10 18.75
C GLN A 104 -0.67 -8.69 19.04
N SER A 105 -1.68 -8.24 18.27
CA SER A 105 -2.42 -7.02 18.55
C SER A 105 -3.91 -7.35 18.62
N SER A 106 -4.61 -6.68 19.55
CA SER A 106 -6.06 -6.73 19.64
C SER A 106 -6.74 -5.52 19.01
N PHE A 107 -5.98 -4.54 18.52
CA PHE A 107 -6.52 -3.29 17.98
C PHE A 107 -5.79 -2.87 16.69
N SER A 108 -6.57 -2.53 15.66
CA SER A 108 -6.04 -2.07 14.38
C SER A 108 -6.90 -0.96 13.76
N LEU A 109 -6.29 -0.18 12.86
CA LEU A 109 -6.98 0.77 12.01
C LEU A 109 -6.98 0.28 10.56
N ILE A 110 -8.14 0.31 9.92
CA ILE A 110 -8.33 -0.14 8.54
C ILE A 110 -8.67 1.07 7.67
N PHE A 111 -8.00 1.21 6.53
CA PHE A 111 -8.28 2.24 5.52
C PHE A 111 -7.87 1.76 4.13
N HIS A 112 -8.08 2.58 3.10
CA HIS A 112 -7.81 2.21 1.72
C HIS A 112 -6.88 3.23 1.04
N SER A 113 -6.01 2.74 0.16
CA SER A 113 -5.27 3.59 -0.77
C SER A 113 -6.22 4.26 -1.77
N PRO A 114 -5.79 5.31 -2.48
CA PRO A 114 -6.59 5.92 -3.55
C PRO A 114 -7.01 4.91 -4.64
N ALA A 115 -6.19 3.89 -4.90
CA ALA A 115 -6.53 2.82 -5.84
C ALA A 115 -7.50 1.79 -5.24
N GLY A 116 -7.70 1.76 -3.92
CA GLY A 116 -8.61 0.84 -3.24
C GLY A 116 -7.94 -0.37 -2.57
N LEU A 117 -6.60 -0.41 -2.49
CA LEU A 117 -5.89 -1.43 -1.70
C LEU A 117 -6.20 -1.22 -0.22
N ARG A 118 -6.65 -2.27 0.48
CA ARG A 118 -6.84 -2.23 1.93
C ARG A 118 -5.50 -2.20 2.65
N LEU A 119 -5.36 -1.30 3.62
CA LEU A 119 -4.26 -1.24 4.56
C LEU A 119 -4.80 -1.42 5.97
N GLU A 120 -4.07 -2.17 6.79
CA GLU A 120 -4.38 -2.39 8.19
C GLU A 120 -3.16 -2.07 9.05
N VAL A 121 -3.32 -1.18 10.01
CA VAL A 121 -2.23 -0.72 10.88
C VAL A 121 -2.50 -1.19 12.30
N HIS A 122 -1.56 -1.95 12.86
CA HIS A 122 -1.64 -2.54 14.18
C HIS A 122 -0.79 -1.73 15.18
N GLY A 123 -1.31 -1.55 16.39
CA GLY A 123 -0.52 -1.02 17.51
C GLY A 123 0.48 -2.07 17.99
N ARG A 124 1.74 -1.68 18.23
CA ARG A 124 2.68 -2.55 18.97
C ARG A 124 2.29 -2.55 20.45
N GLY A 125 2.09 -3.75 21.01
CA GLY A 125 1.87 -3.94 22.45
C GLY A 125 3.14 -3.83 23.26
#